data_AF-A0A455UFQ9-F1
#
_entry.id   AF-A0A455UFQ9-F1
#
_cell.length_a   1.000
_cell.length_b   1.000
_cell.length_c   1.000
_cell.angle_alpha   90.00
_cell.angle_beta   90.00
_cell.angle_gamma   90.00
#
_symmetry.space_group_name_H-M   'P 1'
#
loop_
_entity.id
_entity.type
_entity.pdbx_description
1 polymer ?
#
loop_
_entity_poly.entity_id
_entity_poly.type
_entity_poly.pdbx_seq_one_letter_code
_entity_poly.pdbx_strand_id
1 'polypeptide(L)'
;MLNRQALNEELEKIEKPAGISNPKDFRHEVVNFVLRARAQNNGMNPSWQSYEKLKGVIEHKMFANTEELLPVISFNAKASRSDQKKHEDFVARMVERGYTEKQVRLLSEWYLRVRKSQ
;
A
#
# COMPACT_ATOMS: atom_id res chain seq x y z
N MET A 1 -19.70 9.14 -18.00
CA MET A 1 -18.38 9.10 -18.67
C MET A 1 -17.30 9.29 -17.62
N LEU A 2 -16.24 8.47 -17.64
CA LEU A 2 -15.08 8.67 -16.76
C LEU A 2 -14.41 10.00 -17.15
N ASN A 3 -14.40 10.99 -16.26
CA ASN A 3 -13.67 12.24 -16.51
C ASN A 3 -12.17 11.98 -16.32
N ARG A 4 -11.44 11.89 -17.43
CA ARG A 4 -10.00 11.64 -17.46
C ARG A 4 -9.21 12.68 -16.66
N GLN A 5 -9.67 13.94 -16.66
CA GLN A 5 -9.00 15.01 -15.94
C GLN A 5 -9.15 14.84 -14.43
N ALA A 6 -10.36 14.54 -13.96
CA ALA A 6 -10.61 14.21 -12.55
C ALA A 6 -9.79 12.99 -12.09
N LEU A 7 -9.70 11.94 -12.91
CA LEU A 7 -8.86 10.78 -12.60
C LEU A 7 -7.38 11.16 -12.50
N ASN A 8 -6.90 12.03 -13.38
CA ASN A 8 -5.51 12.47 -13.34
C ASN A 8 -5.20 13.24 -12.05
N GLU A 9 -6.10 14.13 -11.64
CA GLU A 9 -5.99 14.91 -10.40
C GLU A 9 -5.96 14.01 -9.16
N GLU A 10 -6.83 13.00 -9.09
CA GLU A 10 -6.84 12.05 -7.97
C GLU A 10 -5.56 11.22 -7.87
N LEU A 11 -5.03 10.75 -8.99
CA LEU A 11 -3.77 10.01 -9.02
C LEU A 11 -2.58 10.88 -8.62
N GLU A 12 -2.53 12.14 -9.05
CA GLU A 12 -1.46 13.06 -8.69
C GLU A 12 -1.41 13.36 -7.19
N LYS A 13 -2.56 13.40 -6.51
CA LYS A 13 -2.65 13.55 -5.04
C LYS A 13 -2.00 12.39 -4.29
N ILE A 14 -1.81 11.23 -4.94
CA ILE A 14 -1.16 10.04 -4.37
C ILE A 14 0.32 9.98 -4.80
N GLU A 15 0.58 10.20 -6.08
CA GLU A 15 1.90 10.03 -6.70
C GLU A 15 2.89 11.12 -6.23
N LYS A 16 2.45 12.37 -6.11
CA LYS A 16 3.32 13.48 -5.68
C LYS A 16 3.83 13.31 -4.24
N PRO A 17 2.98 13.02 -3.22
CA PRO A 17 3.48 12.73 -1.87
C PRO A 17 4.43 11.53 -1.81
N ALA A 18 4.22 10.53 -2.68
CA ALA A 18 5.11 9.37 -2.80
C ALA A 18 6.48 9.67 -3.46
N GLY A 19 6.79 10.95 -3.74
CA GLY A 19 8.07 11.37 -4.31
C GLY A 19 8.13 11.27 -5.84
N ILE A 20 7.01 11.06 -6.53
CA ILE A 20 6.98 11.06 -7.99
C ILE A 20 6.91 12.50 -8.50
N SER A 21 8.03 12.99 -9.02
CA SER A 21 8.14 14.34 -9.56
C SER A 21 7.39 14.53 -10.89
N ASN A 22 7.32 13.49 -11.72
CA ASN A 22 6.59 13.51 -12.99
C ASN A 22 5.54 12.37 -13.07
N PRO A 23 4.32 12.62 -12.56
CA PRO A 23 3.20 11.67 -12.56
C PRO A 23 2.83 11.10 -13.93
N LYS A 24 2.95 11.89 -15.00
CA LYS A 24 2.56 11.47 -16.34
C LYS A 24 3.54 10.42 -16.87
N ASP A 25 4.84 10.67 -16.74
CA ASP A 25 5.87 9.76 -17.23
C ASP A 25 5.90 8.48 -16.40
N PHE A 26 5.73 8.61 -15.07
CA PHE A 26 5.57 7.46 -14.19
C PHE A 26 4.42 6.56 -14.61
N ARG A 27 3.23 7.11 -14.88
CA ARG A 27 2.07 6.34 -15.33
C ARG A 27 2.32 5.63 -16.66
N HIS A 28 2.96 6.31 -17.62
CA HIS A 28 3.34 5.66 -18.88
C HIS A 28 4.35 4.53 -18.67
N GLU A 29 5.34 4.74 -17.80
CA GLU A 29 6.36 3.74 -17.47
C GLU A 29 5.72 2.49 -16.84
N VAL A 30 4.82 2.68 -15.88
CA VAL A 30 4.07 1.60 -15.21
C VAL A 30 3.19 0.84 -16.21
N VAL A 31 2.43 1.54 -17.06
CA VAL A 31 1.58 0.89 -18.09
C VAL A 31 2.44 0.04 -19.03
N ASN A 32 3.54 0.59 -19.53
CA ASN A 32 4.45 -0.14 -20.41
C ASN A 32 5.10 -1.34 -19.73
N PHE A 33 5.48 -1.19 -18.46
CA PHE A 33 5.99 -2.29 -17.65
C PHE A 33 4.96 -3.41 -17.51
N VAL A 34 3.73 -3.09 -17.09
CA VAL A 34 2.66 -4.09 -16.88
C VAL A 34 2.30 -4.78 -18.19
N LEU A 35 2.14 -4.04 -19.29
CA LEU A 35 1.81 -4.62 -20.59
C LEU A 35 2.90 -5.60 -21.06
N ARG A 36 4.18 -5.24 -20.91
CA ARG A 36 5.30 -6.13 -21.26
C ARG A 36 5.36 -7.36 -20.38
N ALA A 37 5.25 -7.19 -19.07
CA ALA A 37 5.28 -8.30 -18.13
C ALA A 37 4.10 -9.27 -18.35
N ARG A 38 2.90 -8.76 -18.65
CA ARG A 38 1.74 -9.59 -19.02
C ARG A 38 1.97 -10.36 -20.30
N ALA A 39 2.51 -9.72 -21.34
CA ALA A 39 2.82 -10.40 -22.60
C ALA A 39 3.83 -11.54 -22.40
N GLN A 40 4.76 -11.39 -21.46
CA GLN A 40 5.77 -12.41 -21.13
C GLN A 40 5.28 -13.48 -20.16
N ASN A 41 4.18 -13.24 -19.43
CA ASN A 41 3.67 -14.12 -18.36
C ASN A 41 2.27 -14.66 -18.68
N ASN A 42 2.02 -15.08 -19.93
CA ASN A 42 0.75 -15.66 -20.37
C ASN A 42 -0.50 -14.80 -20.01
N GLY A 43 -0.35 -13.48 -20.05
CA GLY A 43 -1.42 -12.53 -19.71
C GLY A 43 -1.59 -12.24 -18.22
N MET A 44 -0.87 -12.94 -17.33
CA MET A 44 -0.87 -12.72 -15.88
C MET A 44 -0.19 -11.40 -15.54
N ASN A 45 -0.79 -10.64 -14.62
CA ASN A 45 -0.20 -9.39 -14.13
C ASN A 45 1.10 -9.66 -13.35
N PRO A 46 2.12 -8.79 -13.47
CA PRO A 46 3.31 -8.88 -12.62
C PRO A 46 2.95 -8.60 -11.16
N SER A 47 3.75 -9.16 -10.24
CA SER A 47 3.70 -8.75 -8.84
C SER A 47 4.02 -7.27 -8.72
N TRP A 48 3.24 -6.51 -7.95
CA TRP A 48 3.48 -5.08 -7.70
C TRP A 48 4.85 -4.80 -7.05
N GLN A 49 5.44 -5.81 -6.42
CA GLN A 49 6.77 -5.74 -5.79
C GLN A 49 7.92 -5.83 -6.82
N SER A 50 7.65 -6.28 -8.04
CA SER A 50 8.68 -6.49 -9.06
C SER A 50 9.19 -5.20 -9.70
N TYR A 51 8.58 -4.06 -9.36
CA TYR A 51 8.95 -2.76 -9.89
C TYR A 51 9.02 -1.71 -8.77
N GLU A 52 10.25 -1.29 -8.44
CA GLU A 52 10.54 -0.51 -7.23
C GLU A 52 9.78 0.82 -7.16
N LYS A 53 9.59 1.51 -8.30
CA LYS A 53 8.83 2.77 -8.30
C LYS A 53 7.34 2.56 -7.98
N LEU A 54 6.75 1.48 -8.50
CA LEU A 54 5.35 1.13 -8.19
C LEU A 54 5.20 0.71 -6.73
N LYS A 55 6.14 -0.11 -6.24
CA LYS A 55 6.21 -0.49 -4.84
C LYS A 55 6.29 0.73 -3.92
N GLY A 56 7.16 1.70 -4.22
CA GLY A 56 7.31 2.93 -3.43
C GLY A 56 6.02 3.75 -3.32
N VAL A 57 5.25 3.87 -4.41
CA VAL A 57 3.95 4.56 -4.36
C VAL A 57 2.93 3.82 -3.50
N ILE A 58 2.87 2.49 -3.64
CA ILE A 58 1.95 1.64 -2.85
C ILE A 58 2.32 1.72 -1.38
N GLU A 59 3.59 1.53 -1.03
CA GLU A 59 4.07 1.63 0.35
C GLU A 59 3.78 3.02 0.92
N HIS A 60 4.14 4.09 0.21
CA HIS A 60 3.87 5.44 0.69
C HIS A 60 2.37 5.69 0.87
N LYS A 61 1.51 5.21 -0.03
CA LYS A 61 0.06 5.35 0.13
C LYS A 61 -0.49 4.54 1.30
N MET A 62 0.01 3.33 1.51
CA MET A 62 -0.37 2.47 2.62
C MET A 62 0.07 3.05 3.98
N PHE A 63 1.24 3.67 4.03
CA PHE A 63 1.83 4.23 5.26
C PHE A 63 1.50 5.70 5.50
N ALA A 64 1.15 6.51 4.49
CA ALA A 64 0.69 7.88 4.69
C ALA A 64 -0.66 7.94 5.43
N ASN A 65 -1.41 6.84 5.42
CA ASN A 65 -2.60 6.62 6.24
C ASN A 65 -2.22 5.97 7.60
N THR A 66 -1.09 6.33 8.20
CA THR A 66 -0.55 5.78 9.47
C THR A 66 -1.53 5.85 10.63
N GLU A 67 -2.51 6.76 10.62
CA GLU A 67 -3.59 6.79 11.62
C GLU A 67 -4.35 5.47 11.70
N GLU A 68 -4.47 4.76 10.58
CA GLU A 68 -5.10 3.45 10.55
C GLU A 68 -4.18 2.36 11.09
N LEU A 69 -2.86 2.48 10.99
CA LEU A 69 -1.88 1.50 11.47
C LEU A 69 -1.62 1.58 12.98
N LEU A 70 -1.90 2.73 13.60
CA LEU A 70 -1.74 2.96 15.06
C LEU A 70 -2.42 1.92 15.98
N PRO A 71 -3.62 1.38 15.69
CA PRO A 71 -4.28 0.37 16.51
C PRO A 71 -3.59 -1.01 16.50
N VAL A 72 -2.78 -1.32 15.48
CA VAL A 72 -2.03 -2.60 15.45
C VAL A 72 -0.78 -2.55 16.31
N ILE A 73 -0.17 -1.37 16.39
CA ILE A 73 1.14 -1.15 17.03
C ILE A 73 1.05 -1.30 18.56
N SER A 74 -0.16 -1.24 19.13
CA SER A 74 -0.45 -1.54 20.54
C SER A 74 -0.71 -3.02 20.83
N PHE A 75 -0.75 -3.91 19.83
CA PHE A 75 -1.00 -5.32 20.08
C PHE A 75 0.24 -5.99 20.69
N ASN A 76 0.22 -6.12 22.01
CA ASN A 76 1.11 -6.99 22.76
C ASN A 76 0.32 -8.24 23.14
N ALA A 77 0.94 -9.43 23.16
CA ALA A 77 0.26 -10.66 23.61
C ALA A 77 -0.21 -10.58 25.09
N LYS A 78 0.25 -9.56 25.83
CA LYS A 78 -0.17 -9.19 27.19
C LYS A 78 -1.09 -7.95 27.25
N ALA A 79 -1.62 -7.49 26.12
CA ALA A 79 -2.41 -6.25 26.04
C ALA A 79 -3.84 -6.43 26.61
N SER A 80 -4.50 -5.31 26.88
CA SER A 80 -5.86 -5.32 27.43
C SER A 80 -6.88 -5.86 26.40
N ARG A 81 -8.04 -6.35 26.85
CA ARG A 81 -9.15 -6.73 25.95
C ARG A 81 -9.59 -5.61 25.00
N SER A 82 -9.43 -4.35 25.42
CA SER A 82 -9.75 -3.19 24.59
C SER A 82 -8.79 -3.06 23.40
N ASP A 83 -7.49 -3.31 23.63
CA ASP A 83 -6.46 -3.23 22.60
C ASP A 83 -6.55 -4.41 21.63
N GLN A 84 -6.92 -5.60 22.12
CA GLN A 84 -7.23 -6.77 21.30
C GLN A 84 -8.35 -6.45 20.30
N LYS A 85 -9.45 -5.86 20.77
CA LYS A 85 -10.58 -5.49 19.91
C LYS A 85 -10.21 -4.44 18.86
N LYS A 86 -9.44 -3.41 19.23
CA LYS A 86 -8.93 -2.41 18.29
C LYS A 86 -8.05 -3.03 17.19
N HIS A 87 -7.25 -4.03 17.55
CA HIS A 87 -6.42 -4.77 16.60
C HIS A 87 -7.30 -5.57 15.61
N GLU A 88 -8.28 -6.32 16.11
CA GLU A 88 -9.22 -7.09 15.29
C GLU A 88 -10.03 -6.20 14.34
N ASP A 89 -10.55 -5.07 14.85
CA ASP A 89 -11.30 -4.10 14.06
C ASP A 89 -10.44 -3.49 12.95
N PHE A 90 -9.15 -3.29 13.19
CA PHE A 90 -8.22 -2.83 12.14
C PHE A 90 -7.98 -3.89 11.09
N VAL A 91 -7.67 -5.13 11.51
CA VAL A 91 -7.44 -6.24 10.59
C VAL A 91 -8.65 -6.42 9.68
N ALA A 92 -9.87 -6.35 10.24
CA ALA A 92 -11.11 -6.39 9.48
C ALA A 92 -11.22 -5.28 8.43
N ARG A 93 -10.93 -4.01 8.77
CA ARG A 93 -10.95 -2.90 7.80
C ARG A 93 -9.92 -3.05 6.69
N MET A 94 -8.74 -3.59 6.99
CA MET A 94 -7.72 -3.84 5.98
C MET A 94 -8.12 -5.01 5.07
N VAL A 95 -8.77 -6.03 5.62
CA VAL A 95 -9.31 -7.13 4.83
C VAL A 95 -10.41 -6.65 3.89
N GLU A 96 -11.31 -5.77 4.36
CA GLU A 96 -12.34 -5.12 3.53
C GLU A 96 -11.73 -4.33 2.35
N ARG A 97 -10.53 -3.79 2.54
CA ARG A 97 -9.77 -3.06 1.50
C ARG A 97 -8.98 -3.97 0.55
N GLY A 98 -9.12 -5.29 0.69
CA GLY A 98 -8.51 -6.28 -0.21
C GLY A 98 -7.14 -6.79 0.24
N TYR A 99 -6.70 -6.49 1.46
CA TYR A 99 -5.50 -7.10 2.04
C TYR A 99 -5.82 -8.46 2.68
N THR A 100 -4.85 -9.35 2.70
CA THR A 100 -4.92 -10.59 3.50
C THR A 100 -4.44 -10.31 4.92
N GLU A 101 -4.96 -11.04 5.92
CA GLU A 101 -4.48 -10.92 7.31
C GLU A 101 -2.96 -11.10 7.43
N LYS A 102 -2.38 -12.00 6.62
CA LYS A 102 -0.94 -12.21 6.56
C LYS A 102 -0.18 -10.98 6.08
N GLN A 103 -0.67 -10.29 5.04
CA GLN A 103 -0.09 -9.03 4.58
C GLN A 103 -0.16 -7.97 5.68
N VAL A 104 -1.30 -7.85 6.35
CA VAL A 104 -1.52 -6.90 7.44
C VAL A 104 -0.54 -7.15 8.59
N ARG A 105 -0.33 -8.42 8.97
CA ARG A 105 0.66 -8.81 9.99
C ARG A 105 2.09 -8.45 9.57
N LEU A 106 2.50 -8.82 8.36
CA LEU A 106 3.86 -8.55 7.85
C LEU A 106 4.17 -7.04 7.78
N LEU A 107 3.20 -6.24 7.35
CA LEU A 107 3.28 -4.77 7.35
C LEU A 107 3.51 -4.22 8.75
N SER A 108 2.77 -4.74 9.72
CA SER A 108 2.86 -4.33 11.12
C SER A 108 4.23 -4.70 11.74
N GLU A 109 4.71 -5.92 11.47
CA GLU A 109 6.03 -6.39 11.94
C GLU A 109 7.19 -5.62 11.30
N TRP A 110 7.09 -5.29 10.01
CA TRP A 110 8.11 -4.49 9.31
C TRP A 110 8.20 -3.08 9.90
N TYR A 111 7.06 -2.41 10.09
CA TYR A 111 7.02 -1.06 10.67
C TYR A 111 7.63 -1.02 12.08
N LEU A 112 7.30 -2.00 12.93
CA LEU A 112 7.88 -2.14 14.27
C LEU A 112 9.39 -2.31 14.25
N ARG A 113 9.94 -3.03 13.25
CA ARG A 113 11.38 -3.16 13.06
C ARG A 113 12.02 -1.85 12.64
N VAL A 114 11.46 -1.18 11.63
CA VAL A 114 11.99 0.08 11.11
C VAL A 114 11.99 1.18 12.18
N ARG A 115 10.93 1.30 12.97
CA ARG A 115 10.85 2.28 14.07
C ARG A 115 11.80 1.97 15.24
N LYS A 116 12.19 0.71 15.44
CA LYS A 116 13.20 0.34 16.46
C LYS A 116 14.63 0.58 15.99
N SER A 117 14.84 0.66 14.67
CA SER A 117 16.15 0.93 14.06
C SER A 117 16.42 2.41 13.77
N GLN A 118 15.44 3.29 14.02
CA GLN A 118 15.60 4.75 14.09
C GLN A 118 15.67 5.18 15.56
#